data_AF-A0A318INZ0-F1
#
_entry.id   AF-A0A318INZ0-F1
#
_cell.length_a   1.000
_cell.length_b   1.000
_cell.length_c   1.000
_cell.angle_alpha   90.00
_cell.angle_beta   90.00
_cell.angle_gamma   90.00
#
_symmetry.space_group_name_H-M   'P 1'
#
loop_
_entity.id
_entity.type
_entity.pdbx_description
1 polymer ?
#
loop_
_entity_poly.entity_id
_entity_poly.type
_entity_poly.pdbx_seq_one_letter_code
_entity_poly.pdbx_strand_id
1 'polypeptide(L)'
;MRLVNRFTDGLACIPLQFPIYRQMNTASLQVVQDEKLAQDLRLIAADFEILDFFHHFGSSCFAMSATLAQILTKKGYQARVQGCYGEIRKDNGIFYIGYQGFAHAGQKEGHAVCIVNEEYLLDFGLGTLKKHYAADFKSTLVSKIAGSADYLAHVRLENGADMIWRTDWISPMVELELQSQVASVERILAVYEDFQKNRVAYLVRKMFAANHHLPTFNLALNLPLNFPLDSPLVLSQSQAA
;
A
#
# COMPACT_ATOMS: atom_id res chain seq x y z
N MET A 1 52.11 28.46 38.62
CA MET A 1 51.62 28.39 37.23
C MET A 1 50.52 27.33 37.19
N ARG A 2 49.24 27.73 37.18
CA ARG A 2 48.06 26.85 37.13
C ARG A 2 47.35 27.08 35.81
N LEU A 3 47.32 26.07 34.94
CA LEU A 3 46.50 26.05 33.73
C LEU A 3 45.17 25.38 34.07
N VAL A 4 44.09 26.15 33.96
CA VAL A 4 42.71 25.71 34.17
C VAL A 4 42.12 25.40 32.79
N ASN A 5 41.78 24.13 32.54
CA ASN A 5 41.00 23.72 31.38
C ASN A 5 39.52 24.02 31.62
N ARG A 6 38.94 24.91 30.81
CA ARG A 6 37.49 25.05 30.64
C ARG A 6 37.16 24.77 29.17
N PHE A 7 36.59 23.61 28.90
CA PHE A 7 35.87 23.30 27.67
C PHE A 7 34.60 22.54 28.06
N THR A 8 33.57 23.28 28.44
CA THR A 8 32.20 22.78 28.55
C THR A 8 31.29 23.94 28.18
N ASP A 9 31.07 24.15 26.88
CA ASP A 9 30.00 25.04 26.43
C ASP A 9 29.42 24.50 25.12
N GLY A 10 28.15 24.07 25.20
CA GLY A 10 27.14 24.43 24.21
C GLY A 10 27.09 23.66 22.90
N LEU A 11 26.88 22.33 22.94
CA LEU A 11 26.16 21.69 21.84
C LEU A 11 24.66 22.01 21.99
N ALA A 12 24.26 23.14 21.40
CA ALA A 12 22.86 23.43 21.20
C ALA A 12 22.23 22.32 20.35
N CYS A 13 21.23 21.62 20.90
CA CYS A 13 20.36 20.74 20.13
C CYS A 13 19.64 21.57 19.07
N ILE A 14 20.19 21.62 17.85
CA ILE A 14 19.48 22.13 16.69
C ILE A 14 18.32 21.15 16.46
N PRO A 15 17.05 21.56 16.58
CA PRO A 15 15.93 20.71 16.21
C PRO A 15 16.07 20.40 14.72
N LEU A 16 16.38 19.14 14.39
CA LEU A 16 16.39 18.67 13.02
C LEU A 16 14.97 18.83 12.46
N GLN A 17 14.73 19.93 11.73
CA GLN A 17 13.54 20.07 10.90
C GLN A 17 13.77 19.21 9.66
N PHE A 18 13.28 17.98 9.72
CA PHE A 18 13.30 17.06 8.59
C PHE A 18 12.53 17.71 7.42
N PRO A 19 13.03 17.64 6.17
CA PRO A 19 12.26 18.04 5.00
C PRO A 19 10.91 17.31 5.11
N ILE A 20 9.85 18.12 5.13
CA ILE A 20 8.50 17.74 5.54
C ILE A 20 8.09 16.54 4.70
N TYR A 21 8.26 15.34 5.24
CA TYR A 21 7.53 14.17 4.77
C TYR A 21 6.09 14.62 4.73
N ARG A 22 5.46 14.56 3.55
CA ARG A 22 4.02 14.75 3.44
C ARG A 22 3.43 13.77 4.44
N GLN A 23 2.99 14.26 5.60
CA GLN A 23 2.58 13.39 6.69
C GLN A 23 1.47 12.52 6.13
N MET A 24 1.74 11.24 6.01
CA MET A 24 0.75 10.32 5.49
C MET A 24 -0.44 10.40 6.44
N ASN A 25 -1.59 10.81 5.91
CA ASN A 25 -2.82 10.91 6.68
C ASN A 25 -3.23 9.49 7.11
N THR A 26 -2.84 9.12 8.33
CA THR A 26 -3.16 7.84 8.97
C THR A 26 -4.52 7.87 9.67
N ALA A 27 -5.36 8.89 9.43
CA ALA A 27 -6.67 8.97 10.08
C ALA A 27 -7.55 7.75 9.79
N SER A 28 -7.37 7.10 8.62
CA SER A 28 -8.06 5.84 8.32
C SER A 28 -7.72 4.70 9.29
N LEU A 29 -6.53 4.74 9.91
CA LEU A 29 -6.09 3.73 10.88
C LEU A 29 -6.72 3.91 12.27
N GLN A 30 -7.39 5.03 12.55
CA GLN A 30 -8.09 5.26 13.82
C GLN A 30 -9.32 4.35 13.99
N VAL A 31 -9.76 3.70 12.92
CA VAL A 31 -10.86 2.73 12.94
C VAL A 31 -10.49 1.44 13.69
N VAL A 32 -9.19 1.13 13.80
CA VAL A 32 -8.70 -0.08 14.47
C VAL A 32 -8.65 0.11 15.98
N GLN A 33 -9.44 -0.67 16.71
CA GLN A 33 -9.56 -0.58 18.17
C GLN A 33 -8.42 -1.30 18.91
N ASP A 34 -7.83 -2.33 18.29
CA ASP A 34 -6.63 -2.98 18.81
C ASP A 34 -5.42 -2.05 18.67
N GLU A 35 -4.89 -1.57 19.80
CA GLU A 35 -3.78 -0.62 19.82
C GLU A 35 -2.50 -1.17 19.17
N LYS A 36 -2.21 -2.46 19.35
CA LYS A 36 -1.03 -3.10 18.79
C LYS A 36 -1.16 -3.22 17.27
N LEU A 37 -2.30 -3.66 16.77
CA LEU A 37 -2.57 -3.72 15.34
C LEU A 37 -2.56 -2.33 14.71
N ALA A 38 -3.19 -1.34 15.34
CA ALA A 38 -3.18 0.04 14.88
C ALA A 38 -1.76 0.61 14.79
N GLN A 39 -0.91 0.33 15.78
CA GLN A 39 0.49 0.74 15.78
C GLN A 39 1.30 0.00 14.70
N ASP A 40 1.13 -1.30 14.56
CA ASP A 40 1.79 -2.11 13.52
C ASP A 40 1.40 -1.60 12.12
N LEU A 41 0.13 -1.31 11.86
CA LEU A 41 -0.33 -0.76 10.59
C LEU A 41 0.23 0.63 10.29
N ARG A 42 0.33 1.51 11.31
CA ARG A 42 0.98 2.82 11.17
C ARG A 42 2.44 2.67 10.76
N LEU A 43 3.17 1.75 11.39
CA LEU A 43 4.57 1.48 11.06
C LEU A 43 4.71 0.91 9.64
N ILE A 44 3.91 -0.09 9.28
CA ILE A 44 3.94 -0.70 7.94
C ILE A 44 3.66 0.36 6.86
N ALA A 45 2.63 1.18 7.04
CA ALA A 45 2.26 2.18 6.06
C ALA A 45 3.34 3.29 5.95
N ALA A 46 3.95 3.70 7.07
CA ALA A 46 5.10 4.62 7.05
C ALA A 46 6.31 4.01 6.32
N ASP A 47 6.56 2.71 6.50
CA ASP A 47 7.67 2.01 5.86
C ASP A 47 7.44 1.87 4.35
N PHE A 48 6.20 1.60 3.94
CA PHE A 48 5.80 1.57 2.53
C PHE A 48 5.99 2.94 1.87
N GLU A 49 5.70 4.04 2.56
CA GLU A 49 5.98 5.39 2.09
C GLU A 49 7.48 5.66 1.99
N ILE A 50 8.28 5.25 2.99
CA ILE A 50 9.73 5.43 2.99
C ILE A 50 10.38 4.70 1.80
N LEU A 51 9.89 3.51 1.49
CA LEU A 51 10.33 2.63 0.41
C LEU A 51 9.67 2.94 -0.95
N ASP A 52 8.80 3.94 -1.00
CA ASP A 52 8.05 4.35 -2.19
C ASP A 52 7.19 3.24 -2.82
N PHE A 53 6.75 2.29 -2.00
CA PHE A 53 5.93 1.16 -2.46
C PHE A 53 4.57 1.60 -2.98
N PHE A 54 3.96 2.65 -2.42
CA PHE A 54 2.69 3.17 -2.94
C PHE A 54 2.85 3.75 -4.34
N HIS A 55 3.99 4.36 -4.66
CA HIS A 55 4.25 4.85 -6.01
C HIS A 55 4.46 3.69 -6.98
N HIS A 56 5.32 2.73 -6.63
CA HIS A 56 5.73 1.65 -7.55
C HIS A 56 4.68 0.55 -7.70
N PHE A 57 3.99 0.20 -6.61
CA PHE A 57 3.12 -0.97 -6.54
C PHE A 57 1.68 -0.63 -6.16
N GLY A 58 1.37 0.62 -5.80
CA GLY A 58 0.03 1.00 -5.32
C GLY A 58 -1.10 0.72 -6.31
N SER A 59 -0.84 0.63 -7.62
CA SER A 59 -1.83 0.22 -8.62
C SER A 59 -1.97 -1.30 -8.79
N SER A 60 -1.17 -2.11 -8.11
CA SER A 60 -1.22 -3.58 -8.12
C SER A 60 -1.87 -4.09 -6.84
N CYS A 61 -3.20 -4.03 -6.77
CA CYS A 61 -3.95 -4.38 -5.57
C CYS A 61 -3.69 -5.82 -5.11
N PHE A 62 -3.56 -6.78 -6.03
CA PHE A 62 -3.19 -8.16 -5.72
C PHE A 62 -1.85 -8.27 -5.00
N ALA A 63 -0.79 -7.65 -5.55
CA ALA A 63 0.54 -7.72 -4.95
C ALA A 63 0.60 -6.98 -3.61
N MET A 64 -0.02 -5.80 -3.50
CA MET A 64 -0.04 -5.02 -2.26
C MET A 64 -0.79 -5.75 -1.14
N SER A 65 -1.98 -6.30 -1.43
CA SER A 65 -2.80 -7.00 -0.45
C SER A 65 -2.15 -8.32 -0.01
N ALA A 66 -1.54 -9.08 -0.93
CA ALA A 66 -0.80 -10.29 -0.60
C ALA A 66 0.45 -9.99 0.25
N THR A 67 1.21 -8.95 -0.10
CA THR A 67 2.37 -8.49 0.68
C THR A 67 1.95 -8.12 2.10
N LEU A 68 0.89 -7.30 2.22
CA LEU A 68 0.39 -6.87 3.52
C LEU A 68 -0.07 -8.05 4.38
N ALA A 69 -0.80 -9.00 3.79
CA ALA A 69 -1.22 -10.22 4.48
C ALA A 69 -0.02 -11.02 5.01
N GLN A 70 1.03 -11.23 4.20
CA GLN A 70 2.22 -11.94 4.67
C GLN A 70 2.97 -11.21 5.78
N ILE A 71 3.09 -9.88 5.71
CA ILE A 71 3.73 -9.08 6.78
C ILE A 71 2.95 -9.23 8.09
N LEU A 72 1.62 -9.13 8.04
CA LEU A 72 0.76 -9.23 9.23
C LEU A 72 0.75 -10.66 9.80
N THR A 73 0.72 -11.69 8.95
CA THR A 73 0.83 -13.08 9.39
C THR A 73 2.17 -13.34 10.09
N LYS A 74 3.29 -12.82 9.57
CA LYS A 74 4.60 -12.89 10.26
C LYS A 74 4.62 -12.17 11.62
N LYS A 75 3.74 -11.19 11.82
CA LYS A 75 3.55 -10.48 13.10
C LYS A 75 2.56 -11.18 14.06
N GLY A 76 2.01 -12.33 13.67
CA GLY A 76 1.12 -13.16 14.49
C GLY A 76 -0.37 -12.87 14.32
N TYR A 77 -0.77 -12.06 13.34
CA TYR A 77 -2.19 -11.81 13.05
C TYR A 77 -2.75 -12.88 12.10
N GLN A 78 -4.07 -13.09 12.15
CA GLN A 78 -4.75 -13.92 11.14
C GLN A 78 -5.05 -13.05 9.92
N ALA A 79 -4.14 -13.02 8.94
CA ALA A 79 -4.30 -12.19 7.75
C ALA A 79 -4.42 -13.03 6.47
N ARG A 80 -5.37 -12.66 5.61
CA ARG A 80 -5.60 -13.31 4.30
C ARG A 80 -5.95 -12.29 3.24
N VAL A 81 -5.89 -12.72 1.98
CA VAL A 81 -6.36 -11.92 0.84
C VAL A 81 -7.81 -12.28 0.54
N GLN A 82 -8.62 -11.28 0.19
CA GLN A 82 -10.01 -11.44 -0.25
C GLN A 82 -10.20 -10.74 -1.60
N GLY A 83 -10.70 -11.49 -2.58
CA GLY A 83 -11.20 -10.90 -3.83
C GLY A 83 -12.50 -10.13 -3.59
N CYS A 84 -12.62 -8.96 -4.20
CA CYS A 84 -13.79 -8.10 -4.11
C CYS A 84 -13.85 -7.15 -5.31
N TYR A 85 -14.82 -6.24 -5.31
CA TYR A 85 -14.75 -5.00 -6.07
C TYR A 85 -15.05 -3.81 -5.16
N GLY A 86 -14.55 -2.64 -5.56
CA GLY A 86 -14.84 -1.38 -4.90
C GLY A 86 -15.92 -0.60 -5.64
N GLU A 87 -16.84 -0.01 -4.90
CA GLU A 87 -17.87 0.89 -5.39
C GLU A 87 -17.73 2.23 -4.66
N ILE A 88 -17.50 3.31 -5.40
CA ILE A 88 -17.45 4.67 -4.85
C ILE A 88 -18.69 5.43 -5.30
N ARG A 89 -19.53 5.82 -4.34
CA ARG A 89 -20.73 6.63 -4.57
C ARG A 89 -20.46 8.06 -4.18
N LYS A 90 -20.75 9.01 -5.07
CA LYS A 90 -20.73 10.44 -4.76
C LYS A 90 -21.79 11.16 -5.57
N ASP A 91 -22.65 11.90 -4.88
CA ASP A 91 -23.81 12.56 -5.49
C ASP A 91 -24.66 11.54 -6.27
N ASN A 92 -24.81 11.74 -7.59
CA ASN A 92 -25.52 10.81 -8.48
C ASN A 92 -24.57 9.90 -9.29
N GLY A 93 -23.27 9.92 -8.99
CA GLY A 93 -22.24 9.17 -9.69
C GLY A 93 -21.80 7.91 -8.96
N ILE A 94 -21.46 6.88 -9.72
CA ILE A 94 -20.85 5.64 -9.22
C ILE A 94 -19.58 5.36 -10.01
N PHE A 95 -18.48 5.14 -9.30
CA PHE A 95 -17.20 4.70 -9.85
C PHE A 95 -16.88 3.30 -9.32
N TYR A 96 -16.40 2.41 -10.18
CA TYR A 96 -16.07 1.04 -9.81
C TYR A 96 -14.58 0.75 -9.92
N ILE A 97 -14.09 -0.14 -9.05
CA ILE A 97 -12.75 -0.70 -9.11
C ILE A 97 -12.86 -2.21 -9.16
N GLY A 98 -12.29 -2.81 -10.20
CA GLY A 98 -12.25 -4.26 -10.33
C GLY A 98 -13.59 -4.90 -10.70
N TYR A 99 -14.67 -4.14 -10.91
CA TYR A 99 -15.97 -4.66 -11.36
C TYR A 99 -15.97 -4.94 -12.88
N GLN A 100 -16.72 -5.95 -13.31
CA GLN A 100 -16.76 -6.41 -14.70
C GLN A 100 -17.17 -5.30 -15.67
N GLY A 101 -16.40 -5.10 -16.74
CA GLY A 101 -16.68 -4.10 -17.77
C GLY A 101 -16.31 -2.66 -17.40
N PHE A 102 -15.73 -2.43 -16.20
CA PHE A 102 -15.29 -1.11 -15.75
C PHE A 102 -13.76 -0.98 -15.60
N ALA A 103 -13.00 -2.04 -15.93
CA ALA A 103 -11.55 -1.97 -15.97
C ALA A 103 -11.08 -1.04 -17.09
N HIS A 104 -10.11 -0.16 -16.80
CA HIS A 104 -9.46 0.64 -17.84
C HIS A 104 -8.52 -0.22 -18.71
N ALA A 105 -8.15 0.28 -19.88
CA ALA A 105 -7.15 -0.39 -20.72
C ALA A 105 -5.86 -0.66 -19.94
N GLY A 106 -5.38 -1.92 -20.00
CA GLY A 106 -4.21 -2.38 -19.24
C GLY A 106 -4.49 -2.76 -17.78
N GLN A 107 -5.72 -2.61 -17.29
CA GLN A 107 -6.13 -3.10 -15.97
C GLN A 107 -6.77 -4.47 -16.07
N LYS A 108 -6.58 -5.26 -15.02
CA LYS A 108 -7.26 -6.55 -14.85
C LYS A 108 -8.58 -6.34 -14.14
N GLU A 109 -9.57 -7.15 -14.49
CA GLU A 109 -10.82 -7.22 -13.74
C GLU A 109 -10.58 -7.94 -12.41
N GLY A 110 -11.20 -7.43 -11.35
CA GLY A 110 -11.01 -7.86 -9.97
C GLY A 110 -10.26 -6.83 -9.14
N HIS A 111 -10.56 -6.83 -7.84
CA HIS A 111 -9.81 -6.10 -6.83
C HIS A 111 -9.51 -7.06 -5.67
N ALA A 112 -8.44 -6.79 -4.94
CA ALA A 112 -8.05 -7.61 -3.81
C ALA A 112 -7.68 -6.73 -2.62
N VAL A 113 -8.16 -7.14 -1.45
CA VAL A 113 -7.91 -6.48 -0.16
C VAL A 113 -7.28 -7.47 0.82
N CYS A 114 -6.66 -6.96 1.88
CA CYS A 114 -6.20 -7.77 3.00
C CYS A 114 -7.25 -7.75 4.11
N ILE A 115 -7.66 -8.92 4.58
CA ILE A 115 -8.51 -9.09 5.75
C ILE A 115 -7.65 -9.51 6.93
N VAL A 116 -7.83 -8.88 8.08
CA VAL A 116 -7.12 -9.21 9.31
C VAL A 116 -8.08 -9.51 10.45
N ASN A 117 -7.86 -10.64 11.11
CA ASN A 117 -8.65 -11.21 12.21
C ASN A 117 -10.14 -11.36 11.90
N GLU A 118 -10.54 -11.42 10.62
CA GLU A 118 -11.94 -11.32 10.18
C GLU A 118 -12.69 -10.09 10.72
N GLU A 119 -11.96 -9.08 11.19
CA GLU A 119 -12.53 -7.88 11.81
C GLU A 119 -12.32 -6.63 10.96
N TYR A 120 -11.18 -6.55 10.27
CA TYR A 120 -10.80 -5.36 9.51
C TYR A 120 -10.45 -5.71 8.07
N LEU A 121 -10.88 -4.83 7.16
CA LEU A 121 -10.45 -4.75 5.78
C LEU A 121 -9.37 -3.67 5.67
N LEU A 122 -8.27 -4.01 5.01
CA LEU A 122 -7.13 -3.14 4.71
C LEU A 122 -6.95 -3.08 3.19
N ASP A 123 -6.95 -1.87 2.64
CA ASP A 123 -6.76 -1.64 1.22
C ASP A 123 -5.61 -0.67 0.97
N PHE A 124 -4.47 -1.23 0.55
CA PHE A 124 -3.26 -0.48 0.20
C PHE A 124 -3.04 -0.44 -1.33
N GLY A 125 -3.98 -1.01 -2.10
CA GLY A 125 -3.93 -1.18 -3.55
C GLY A 125 -4.67 -0.08 -4.32
N LEU A 126 -4.72 1.13 -3.77
CA LEU A 126 -5.62 2.20 -4.21
C LEU A 126 -4.98 3.18 -5.21
N GLY A 127 -3.82 2.85 -5.78
CA GLY A 127 -3.11 3.71 -6.74
C GLY A 127 -3.91 3.98 -8.01
N THR A 128 -4.80 3.06 -8.41
CA THR A 128 -5.73 3.26 -9.53
C THR A 128 -6.71 4.39 -9.26
N LEU A 129 -7.22 4.52 -8.03
CA LEU A 129 -8.11 5.63 -7.67
C LEU A 129 -7.41 6.98 -7.73
N LYS A 130 -6.15 7.03 -7.29
CA LYS A 130 -5.35 8.25 -7.42
C LYS A 130 -5.21 8.70 -8.87
N LYS A 131 -5.08 7.75 -9.80
CA LYS A 131 -4.88 8.04 -11.23
C LYS A 131 -6.17 8.44 -11.95
N HIS A 132 -7.29 7.80 -11.63
CA HIS A 132 -8.50 7.88 -12.45
C HIS A 132 -9.73 8.48 -11.75
N TYR A 133 -9.74 8.54 -10.42
CA TYR A 133 -10.86 9.06 -9.65
C TYR A 133 -10.53 10.42 -9.00
N ALA A 134 -9.52 10.47 -8.13
CA ALA A 134 -9.14 11.70 -7.42
C ALA A 134 -7.65 11.71 -7.09
N ALA A 135 -6.90 12.71 -7.56
CA ALA A 135 -5.44 12.77 -7.39
C ALA A 135 -4.98 12.84 -5.92
N ASP A 136 -5.84 13.35 -5.04
CA ASP A 136 -5.63 13.47 -3.60
C ASP A 136 -6.19 12.30 -2.79
N PHE A 137 -6.68 11.24 -3.45
CA PHE A 137 -7.19 10.05 -2.78
C PHE A 137 -6.14 9.43 -1.86
N LYS A 138 -6.54 8.88 -0.70
CA LYS A 138 -5.59 8.32 0.27
C LYS A 138 -4.94 7.04 -0.29
N SER A 139 -3.65 6.84 -0.02
CA SER A 139 -2.95 5.61 -0.44
C SER A 139 -3.46 4.36 0.27
N THR A 140 -4.05 4.52 1.45
CA THR A 140 -4.50 3.44 2.31
C THR A 140 -5.88 3.73 2.89
N LEU A 141 -6.72 2.70 2.91
CA LEU A 141 -7.98 2.69 3.64
C LEU A 141 -8.04 1.49 4.56
N VAL A 142 -8.66 1.70 5.72
CA VAL A 142 -8.96 0.65 6.69
C VAL A 142 -10.39 0.84 7.13
N SER A 143 -11.13 -0.27 7.19
CA SER A 143 -12.51 -0.29 7.64
C SER A 143 -12.75 -1.51 8.51
N LYS A 144 -13.65 -1.40 9.46
CA LYS A 144 -14.24 -2.58 10.09
C LYS A 144 -15.08 -3.33 9.06
N ILE A 145 -15.05 -4.65 9.10
CA ILE A 145 -15.91 -5.50 8.27
C ILE A 145 -17.35 -5.34 8.76
N ALA A 146 -18.25 -5.08 7.82
CA ALA A 146 -19.67 -5.06 8.08
C ALA A 146 -20.13 -6.52 8.17
N GLY A 147 -20.70 -6.94 9.30
CA GLY A 147 -21.29 -8.29 9.45
C GLY A 147 -22.57 -8.49 8.62
N SER A 148 -22.72 -7.77 7.51
CA SER A 148 -23.86 -7.80 6.60
C SER A 148 -23.56 -8.68 5.39
N ALA A 149 -24.60 -9.24 4.77
CA ALA A 149 -24.48 -10.03 3.55
C ALA A 149 -24.27 -9.17 2.29
N ASP A 150 -24.67 -7.89 2.32
CA ASP A 150 -24.73 -7.05 1.12
C ASP A 150 -23.37 -6.45 0.71
N TYR A 151 -22.49 -6.23 1.67
CA TYR A 151 -21.16 -5.66 1.44
C TYR A 151 -20.19 -6.06 2.55
N LEU A 152 -18.91 -6.15 2.20
CA LEU A 152 -17.84 -6.55 3.11
C LEU A 152 -17.43 -5.41 4.04
N ALA A 153 -17.32 -4.19 3.53
CA ALA A 153 -17.00 -3.02 4.34
C ALA A 153 -17.51 -1.73 3.69
N HIS A 154 -17.72 -0.70 4.51
CA HIS A 154 -18.16 0.62 4.07
C HIS A 154 -17.42 1.70 4.85
N VAL A 155 -16.83 2.66 4.13
CA VAL A 155 -16.19 3.83 4.72
C VAL A 155 -16.71 5.10 4.04
N ARG A 156 -17.04 6.11 4.86
CA ARG A 156 -17.30 7.46 4.36
C ARG A 156 -15.98 8.21 4.23
N LEU A 157 -15.75 8.76 3.05
CA LEU A 157 -14.54 9.51 2.70
C LEU A 157 -14.66 10.98 3.10
N GLU A 158 -13.51 11.64 3.27
CA GLU A 158 -13.44 13.07 3.66
C GLU A 158 -14.11 14.00 2.65
N ASN A 159 -14.13 13.61 1.37
CA ASN A 159 -14.76 14.37 0.30
C ASN A 159 -16.29 14.13 0.17
N GLY A 160 -16.88 13.45 1.16
CA GLY A 160 -18.31 13.15 1.23
C GLY A 160 -18.76 11.91 0.47
N ALA A 161 -17.89 11.26 -0.31
CA ALA A 161 -18.20 10.03 -1.01
C ALA A 161 -18.23 8.81 -0.07
N ASP A 162 -18.91 7.75 -0.48
CA ASP A 162 -18.93 6.46 0.19
C ASP A 162 -18.10 5.45 -0.61
N MET A 163 -17.15 4.77 0.03
CA MET A 163 -16.43 3.64 -0.53
C MET A 163 -16.97 2.35 0.08
N ILE A 164 -17.44 1.45 -0.76
CA ILE A 164 -18.06 0.18 -0.37
C ILE A 164 -17.29 -0.95 -1.05
N TRP A 165 -16.82 -1.92 -0.28
CA TRP A 165 -16.22 -3.14 -0.81
C TRP A 165 -17.26 -4.25 -0.81
N ARG A 166 -17.42 -4.92 -1.94
CA ARG A 166 -18.48 -5.91 -2.15
C ARG A 166 -17.92 -7.23 -2.65
N THR A 167 -18.63 -8.30 -2.31
CA THR A 167 -18.25 -9.69 -2.60
C THR A 167 -19.39 -10.50 -3.22
N ASP A 168 -20.52 -9.85 -3.54
CA ASP A 168 -21.65 -10.42 -4.27
C ASP A 168 -21.28 -10.79 -5.72
N TRP A 169 -20.22 -10.20 -6.23
CA TRP A 169 -19.51 -10.65 -7.42
C TRP A 169 -18.00 -10.62 -7.16
N ILE A 170 -17.29 -11.67 -7.56
CA ILE A 170 -15.83 -11.76 -7.49
C ILE A 170 -15.35 -12.19 -8.86
N SER A 171 -14.41 -11.44 -9.45
CA SER A 171 -13.82 -11.80 -10.73
C SER A 171 -13.24 -13.22 -10.68
N PRO A 172 -13.56 -14.10 -11.66
CA PRO A 172 -12.99 -15.45 -11.71
C PRO A 172 -11.47 -15.43 -11.90
N MET A 173 -10.90 -14.28 -12.28
CA MET A 173 -9.47 -14.09 -12.49
C MET A 173 -8.68 -13.84 -11.21
N VAL A 174 -9.34 -13.57 -10.07
CA VAL A 174 -8.66 -13.19 -8.82
C VAL A 174 -7.58 -14.21 -8.42
N GLU A 175 -7.91 -15.50 -8.45
CA GLU A 175 -6.97 -16.55 -8.06
C GLU A 175 -5.77 -16.61 -9.03
N LEU A 176 -6.02 -16.53 -10.33
CA LEU A 176 -4.96 -16.53 -11.34
C LEU A 176 -4.05 -15.31 -11.20
N GLU A 177 -4.63 -14.13 -10.94
CA GLU A 177 -3.85 -12.91 -10.74
C GLU A 177 -3.06 -12.97 -9.44
N LEU A 178 -3.58 -13.53 -8.34
CA LEU A 178 -2.81 -13.74 -7.12
C LEU A 178 -1.61 -14.68 -7.35
N GLN A 179 -1.83 -15.76 -8.09
CA GLN A 179 -0.76 -16.69 -8.47
C GLN A 179 0.30 -16.02 -9.35
N SER A 180 -0.11 -15.16 -10.29
CA SER A 180 0.81 -14.43 -11.17
C SER A 180 1.71 -13.44 -10.42
N GLN A 181 1.27 -12.97 -9.23
CA GLN A 181 2.01 -12.00 -8.43
C GLN A 181 3.00 -12.60 -7.43
N VAL A 182 3.11 -13.92 -7.28
CA VAL A 182 3.96 -14.56 -6.24
C VAL A 182 5.40 -14.03 -6.26
N ALA A 183 6.06 -14.03 -7.42
CA ALA A 183 7.43 -13.53 -7.54
C ALA A 183 7.56 -12.01 -7.29
N SER A 184 6.51 -11.23 -7.56
CA SER A 184 6.49 -9.81 -7.21
C SER A 184 6.37 -9.61 -5.71
N VAL A 185 5.48 -10.37 -5.05
CA VAL A 185 5.29 -10.33 -3.60
C VAL A 185 6.57 -10.73 -2.86
N GLU A 186 7.24 -11.80 -3.28
CA GLU A 186 8.52 -12.23 -2.69
C GLU A 186 9.60 -11.14 -2.77
N ARG A 187 9.69 -10.45 -3.92
CA ARG A 187 10.64 -9.34 -4.09
C ARG A 187 10.31 -8.16 -3.20
N ILE A 188 9.04 -7.76 -3.11
CA ILE A 188 8.60 -6.66 -2.24
C ILE A 188 8.91 -7.01 -0.78
N LEU A 189 8.62 -8.25 -0.35
CA LEU A 189 8.90 -8.73 1.01
C LEU A 189 10.40 -8.74 1.31
N ALA A 190 11.25 -9.19 0.38
CA ALA A 190 12.70 -9.19 0.58
C ALA A 190 13.24 -7.77 0.80
N VAL A 191 12.77 -6.80 0.02
CA VAL A 191 13.13 -5.38 0.18
C VAL A 191 12.62 -4.84 1.52
N TYR A 192 11.37 -5.15 1.87
CA TYR A 192 10.78 -4.73 3.14
C TYR A 192 11.57 -5.30 4.34
N GLU A 193 11.95 -6.57 4.31
CA GLU A 193 12.71 -7.23 5.36
C GLU A 193 14.15 -6.70 5.48
N ASP A 194 14.82 -6.46 4.36
CA ASP A 194 16.13 -5.79 4.36
C ASP A 194 16.03 -4.41 5.02
N PHE A 195 15.00 -3.64 4.65
CA PHE A 195 14.73 -2.35 5.26
C PHE A 195 14.45 -2.48 6.76
N GLN A 196 13.63 -3.43 7.21
CA GLN A 196 13.38 -3.62 8.65
C GLN A 196 14.68 -3.90 9.42
N LYS A 197 15.56 -4.75 8.89
CA LYS A 197 16.85 -5.08 9.53
C LYS A 197 17.81 -3.88 9.55
N ASN A 198 17.74 -3.03 8.53
CA ASN A 198 18.67 -1.93 8.32
C ASN A 198 18.02 -0.54 8.48
N ARG A 199 16.89 -0.44 9.18
CA ARG A 199 16.01 0.74 9.18
C ARG A 199 16.74 2.04 9.50
N VAL A 200 17.55 2.04 10.56
CA VAL A 200 18.32 3.22 10.97
C VAL A 200 19.29 3.65 9.88
N ALA A 201 20.00 2.71 9.25
CA ALA A 201 20.95 3.02 8.18
C ALA A 201 20.23 3.63 6.95
N TYR A 202 19.08 3.09 6.56
CA TYR A 202 18.26 3.65 5.49
C TYR A 202 17.79 5.07 5.80
N LEU A 203 17.26 5.32 7.00
CA LEU A 203 16.81 6.64 7.42
C LEU A 203 17.96 7.66 7.45
N VAL A 204 19.12 7.27 8.00
CA VAL A 204 20.33 8.10 8.01
C VAL A 204 20.76 8.45 6.60
N ARG A 205 20.87 7.46 5.70
CA ARG A 205 21.21 7.71 4.29
C ARG A 205 20.23 8.66 3.62
N LYS A 206 18.91 8.46 3.84
CA LYS A 206 17.87 9.31 3.23
C LYS A 206 17.91 10.75 3.75
N MET A 207 18.23 10.97 5.03
CA MET A 207 18.44 12.32 5.59
C MET A 207 19.60 13.04 4.91
N PHE A 208 20.74 12.37 4.74
CA PHE A 208 21.92 13.00 4.13
C PHE A 208 21.76 13.19 2.61
N ALA A 209 21.05 12.28 1.93
CA ALA A 209 20.74 12.43 0.51
C ALA A 209 19.82 13.63 0.21
N ALA A 210 18.92 13.99 1.12
CA ALA A 210 18.04 15.16 0.94
C ALA A 210 18.78 16.50 1.10
N ASN A 211 19.90 16.52 1.83
CA ASN A 211 20.64 17.75 2.16
C ASN A 211 21.75 18.08 1.17
N HIS A 212 22.09 17.15 0.29
CA HIS A 212 23.02 17.40 -0.79
C HIS A 212 22.28 17.22 -2.10
N HIS A 213 22.35 18.20 -3.01
CA HIS A 213 22.09 18.01 -4.44
C HIS A 213 23.14 17.06 -5.06
N LEU A 214 23.46 15.97 -4.37
CA LEU A 214 24.17 14.86 -4.97
C LEU A 214 23.24 14.27 -6.02
N PRO A 215 23.78 13.89 -7.19
CA PRO A 215 23.01 13.20 -8.20
C PRO A 215 22.28 12.06 -7.52
N THR A 216 20.96 12.00 -7.74
CA THR A 216 20.07 10.97 -7.23
C THR A 216 20.73 9.64 -7.55
N PHE A 217 21.40 9.03 -6.57
CA PHE A 217 21.77 7.64 -6.68
C PHE A 217 20.42 6.95 -6.71
N ASN A 218 20.04 6.56 -7.91
CA ASN A 218 18.91 5.70 -8.13
C ASN A 218 19.14 4.48 -7.23
N LEU A 219 18.54 4.51 -6.05
CA LEU A 219 17.87 3.36 -5.46
C LEU A 219 16.67 2.99 -6.35
N ALA A 220 16.81 3.04 -7.68
CA ALA A 220 16.61 1.83 -8.43
C ALA A 220 17.36 0.75 -7.65
N LEU A 221 16.67 0.13 -6.70
CA LEU A 221 16.35 -1.26 -6.85
C LEU A 221 16.83 -1.68 -8.25
N ASN A 222 18.02 -2.25 -8.36
CA ASN A 222 18.42 -3.06 -9.52
C ASN A 222 17.54 -4.32 -9.54
N LEU A 223 16.24 -4.15 -9.24
CA LEU A 223 15.18 -4.95 -9.75
C LEU A 223 15.18 -4.68 -11.25
N PRO A 224 15.27 -5.70 -12.10
CA PRO A 224 14.92 -5.54 -13.49
C PRO A 224 13.44 -5.12 -13.53
N LEU A 225 13.19 -3.81 -13.59
CA LEU A 225 11.87 -3.20 -13.80
C LEU A 225 11.52 -3.19 -15.30
N ASN A 226 12.03 -4.16 -16.07
CA ASN A 226 11.48 -4.51 -17.36
C ASN A 226 10.33 -5.50 -17.13
N PHE A 227 9.20 -4.97 -16.66
CA PHE A 227 7.93 -5.65 -16.94
C PHE A 227 7.59 -5.36 -18.40
N PRO A 228 7.38 -6.37 -19.26
CA PRO A 228 6.58 -6.15 -20.45
C PRO A 228 5.15 -5.95 -19.95
N LEU A 229 4.69 -4.69 -19.92
CA LEU A 229 3.26 -4.38 -19.79
C LEU A 229 2.47 -4.82 -21.05
N ASP A 230 3.17 -5.27 -22.11
CA ASP A 230 2.60 -5.62 -23.41
C ASP A 230 3.00 -7.02 -23.88
N SER A 231 2.69 -8.07 -23.12
CA SER A 231 2.53 -9.39 -23.72
C SER A 231 1.05 -9.60 -24.02
N PRO A 232 0.60 -9.45 -25.28
CA PRO A 232 -0.74 -9.90 -25.63
C PRO A 232 -0.79 -11.40 -25.37
N LEU A 233 -1.64 -11.80 -24.42
CA LEU A 233 -2.10 -13.18 -24.32
C LEU A 233 -2.76 -13.52 -25.65
N VAL A 234 -2.02 -14.21 -26.51
CA VAL A 234 -2.56 -14.90 -27.66
C VAL A 234 -3.51 -15.96 -27.11
N LEU A 235 -4.80 -15.65 -27.10
CA LEU A 235 -5.87 -16.63 -26.96
C LEU A 235 -5.71 -17.61 -28.13
N SER A 236 -5.13 -18.77 -27.84
CA SER A 236 -5.23 -19.92 -28.73
C SER A 236 -6.71 -20.25 -28.88
N GLN A 237 -7.25 -20.00 -30.07
CA GLN A 237 -8.56 -20.50 -30.45
C GLN A 237 -8.50 -22.03 -30.40
N SER A 238 -9.07 -22.64 -29.36
CA SER A 238 -9.44 -24.05 -29.42
C SER A 238 -10.66 -24.15 -30.31
N GLN A 239 -10.45 -24.57 -31.55
CA GLN A 239 -11.51 -25.17 -32.34
C GLN A 239 -12.02 -26.42 -31.61
N ALA A 240 -13.31 -26.43 -31.31
CA ALA A 240 -14.04 -27.64 -30.98
C ALA A 240 -15.40 -27.57 -31.70
N ALA A 241 -15.56 -28.49 -32.65
CA ALA A 241 -16.75 -29.01 -33.32
C ALA A 241 -17.93 -28.06 -33.60
#